data_AF-A0AAJ3JQA4-F1
#
_entry.id   AF-A0AAJ3JQA4-F1
#
_cell.length_a   1.000
_cell.length_b   1.000
_cell.length_c   1.000
_cell.angle_alpha   90.00
_cell.angle_beta   90.00
_cell.angle_gamma   90.00
#
_symmetry.space_group_name_H-M   'P 1'
#
loop_
_entity.id
_entity.type
_entity.pdbx_description
1 polymer ?
#
loop_
_entity_poly.entity_id
_entity_poly.type
_entity_poly.pdbx_seq_one_letter_code
_entity_poly.pdbx_strand_id
1 'polypeptide(L)'
;MTQTVQEKFEAWHLTRFPGASLSKRTNGEYINLYVGMCWIGWSASRETLLVDMPAVEAWDNDGRLGREKDEAADRATGLVPVIDVRNALTEHGIAIKATA
;
A
#
# COMPACT_ATOMS: atom_id res chain seq x y z
N MET A 1 -6.76 -5.55 17.59
CA MET A 1 -6.83 -4.08 17.47
C MET A 1 -6.05 -3.68 16.22
N THR A 2 -6.64 -2.86 15.37
CA THR A 2 -5.96 -2.34 14.17
C THR A 2 -5.12 -1.14 14.58
N GLN A 3 -3.82 -1.18 14.33
CA GLN A 3 -2.93 -0.05 14.59
C GLN A 3 -3.27 1.12 13.67
N THR A 4 -3.33 2.32 14.23
CA THR A 4 -3.44 3.59 13.52
C THR A 4 -2.22 3.83 12.62
N VAL A 5 -2.36 4.67 11.60
CA VAL A 5 -1.25 5.06 10.71
C VAL A 5 -0.10 5.70 11.50
N GLN A 6 -0.44 6.43 12.57
CA GLN A 6 0.53 7.05 13.46
C GLN A 6 1.31 6.03 14.29
N GLU A 7 0.65 5.02 14.87
CA GLU A 7 1.35 3.95 15.58
C GLU A 7 2.29 3.15 14.66
N LYS A 8 1.89 2.93 13.40
CA LYS A 8 2.76 2.28 12.40
C LYS A 8 4.00 3.13 12.09
N PHE A 9 3.84 4.45 11.99
CA PHE A 9 4.99 5.36 11.84
C PHE A 9 5.92 5.30 13.04
N GLU A 10 5.38 5.38 14.25
CA GLU A 10 6.16 5.41 15.49
C GLU A 10 6.96 4.12 15.69
N ALA A 11 6.34 2.96 15.42
CA ALA A 11 7.01 1.67 15.46
C ALA A 11 8.16 1.58 14.43
N TRP A 12 7.93 2.03 13.20
CA TRP A 12 8.97 2.09 12.17
C TRP A 12 10.10 3.04 12.57
N HIS A 13 9.77 4.23 13.08
CA HIS A 13 10.75 5.25 13.44
C HIS A 13 11.64 4.78 14.59
N LEU A 14 11.08 4.14 15.62
CA LEU A 14 11.87 3.60 16.74
C LEU A 14 12.74 2.41 16.32
N THR A 15 12.28 1.59 15.38
CA THR A 15 13.07 0.48 14.83
C THR A 15 14.26 1.02 14.03
N ARG A 16 14.06 2.09 13.25
CA ARG A 16 15.12 2.71 12.43
C ARG A 16 16.07 3.59 13.24
N PHE A 17 15.55 4.27 14.26
CA PHE A 17 16.27 5.20 15.14
C PHE A 17 16.03 4.84 16.62
N PRO A 18 16.72 3.79 17.13
CA PRO A 18 16.59 3.38 18.52
C PRO A 18 16.93 4.53 19.48
N GLY A 19 16.08 4.75 20.49
CA GLY A 19 16.27 5.81 21.47
C GLY A 19 15.79 7.21 21.05
N ALA A 20 15.23 7.36 19.84
CA ALA A 20 14.60 8.61 19.43
C ALA A 20 13.41 8.96 20.35
N SER A 21 13.34 10.22 20.79
CA SER A 21 12.17 10.71 21.53
C SER A 21 11.01 10.97 20.57
N LEU A 22 9.86 10.39 20.89
CA LEU A 22 8.57 10.63 20.22
C LEU A 22 7.66 11.55 21.03
N SER A 23 8.22 12.37 21.93
CA SER A 23 7.42 13.30 22.74
C SER A 23 6.57 14.23 21.86
N LYS A 24 5.32 14.40 22.26
CA LYS A 24 4.33 15.24 21.56
C LYS A 24 3.96 16.46 22.39
N ARG A 25 3.61 17.54 21.71
CA ARG A 25 2.92 18.69 22.28
C ARG A 25 1.49 18.32 22.63
N THR A 26 0.80 19.20 23.34
CA THR A 26 -0.63 19.04 23.71
C THR A 26 -1.55 18.93 22.50
N ASN A 27 -1.16 19.48 21.34
CA ASN A 27 -1.89 19.38 20.08
C ASN A 27 -1.60 18.06 19.31
N GLY A 28 -0.76 17.18 19.84
CA GLY A 28 -0.42 15.90 19.20
C GLY A 28 0.74 15.96 18.20
N GLU A 29 1.31 17.13 17.92
CA GLU A 29 2.49 17.26 17.06
C GLU A 29 3.76 16.78 17.78
N TYR A 30 4.69 16.20 17.03
CA TYR A 30 6.01 15.86 17.57
C TYR A 30 6.79 17.13 17.97
N ILE A 31 7.35 17.11 19.18
CA ILE A 31 8.20 18.21 19.67
C ILE A 31 9.49 18.27 18.85
N ASN A 32 10.06 17.12 18.52
CA ASN A 32 11.24 17.03 17.68
C ASN A 32 10.85 17.30 16.22
N LEU A 33 11.38 18.40 15.68
CA LEU A 33 11.13 18.83 14.30
C LEU A 33 11.46 17.74 13.27
N TYR A 34 12.55 16.99 13.47
CA TYR A 34 12.95 15.92 12.54
C TYR A 34 11.89 14.81 12.47
N VAL A 35 11.40 14.37 13.62
CA VAL A 35 10.33 13.36 13.71
C VAL A 35 9.06 13.89 13.06
N GLY A 36 8.73 15.17 13.29
CA GLY A 36 7.61 15.84 12.63
C GLY A 36 7.71 15.83 11.10
N MET A 37 8.87 16.17 10.55
CA MET A 37 9.09 16.15 9.10
C MET A 37 8.99 14.74 8.51
N CYS A 38 9.55 13.73 9.20
CA CYS A 38 9.40 12.34 8.80
C CYS A 38 7.93 11.89 8.82
N TRP A 39 7.16 12.32 9.82
CA TRP A 39 5.72 12.03 9.90
C TRP A 39 4.94 12.64 8.75
N ILE A 40 5.24 13.89 8.36
CA ILE A 40 4.59 14.55 7.22
C ILE A 40 4.85 13.77 5.93
N GLY A 41 6.12 13.43 5.64
CA GLY A 41 6.47 12.64 4.46
C GLY A 41 5.83 11.25 4.47
N TRP A 42 5.84 10.59 5.63
CA TRP A 42 5.22 9.27 5.81
C TRP A 42 3.71 9.29 5.57
N SER A 43 3.02 10.31 6.09
CA SER A 43 1.58 10.49 5.92
C SER A 43 1.24 10.78 4.47
N ALA A 44 1.92 11.75 3.86
CA ALA A 44 1.74 12.10 2.45
C ALA A 44 1.94 10.88 1.54
N SER A 45 2.97 10.06 1.78
CA SER A 45 3.24 8.85 0.97
C SER A 45 2.10 7.83 1.00
N ARG A 46 1.33 7.77 2.09
CA ARG A 46 0.18 6.86 2.23
C ARG A 46 -1.12 7.43 1.69
N GLU A 47 -1.19 8.75 1.58
CA GLU A 47 -2.26 9.42 0.85
C GLU A 47 -2.07 9.33 -0.67
N THR A 48 -0.81 9.30 -1.15
CA THR A 48 -0.48 9.32 -2.59
C THR A 48 -0.16 7.97 -3.23
N LEU A 49 -0.06 6.88 -2.47
CA LEU A 49 0.15 5.55 -3.05
C LEU A 49 -1.17 5.04 -3.68
N LEU A 50 -1.44 5.50 -4.89
CA LEU A 50 -2.57 5.11 -5.73
C LEU A 50 -2.04 4.14 -6.80
N VAL A 51 -2.45 2.89 -6.74
CA VAL A 51 -2.21 1.94 -7.84
C VAL A 51 -3.45 1.96 -8.73
N ASP A 52 -3.31 2.46 -9.95
CA ASP A 52 -4.33 2.33 -10.99
C ASP A 52 -4.36 0.87 -11.45
N MET A 53 -5.41 0.17 -11.08
CA MET A 53 -5.65 -1.19 -11.55
C MET A 53 -6.53 -1.14 -12.81
N PRO A 54 -6.23 -1.93 -13.85
CA PRO A 54 -7.10 -2.02 -15.01
C PRO A 54 -8.51 -2.49 -14.58
N ALA A 55 -9.55 -1.91 -15.19
CA ALA A 55 -10.93 -2.31 -14.94
C ALA A 55 -11.12 -3.80 -15.26
N VAL A 56 -11.78 -4.52 -14.34
CA VAL A 56 -11.96 -5.98 -14.40
C VAL A 56 -12.78 -6.41 -15.63
N GLU A 57 -13.48 -5.49 -16.31
CA GLU A 57 -14.32 -5.79 -17.48
C GLU A 57 -13.55 -6.25 -18.73
N ALA A 58 -12.22 -6.19 -18.73
CA ALA A 58 -11.40 -6.75 -19.81
C ALA A 58 -11.06 -8.24 -19.61
N TRP A 59 -11.43 -8.83 -18.47
CA TRP A 59 -11.17 -10.22 -18.14
C TRP A 59 -12.54 -10.89 -18.04
N ASP A 60 -12.84 -11.83 -18.94
CA ASP A 60 -13.89 -12.80 -18.68
C ASP A 60 -13.66 -13.36 -17.27
N ASN A 61 -14.70 -13.73 -16.53
CA ASN A 61 -14.63 -14.20 -15.12
C ASN A 61 -13.63 -15.36 -14.85
N ASP A 62 -12.97 -15.86 -15.90
CA ASP A 62 -11.92 -16.88 -15.92
C ASP A 62 -10.49 -16.30 -16.05
N GLY A 63 -10.34 -14.98 -16.08
CA GLY A 63 -9.06 -14.27 -16.13
C GLY A 63 -8.30 -14.34 -17.45
N ARG A 64 -9.02 -14.48 -18.57
CA ARG A 64 -8.42 -14.56 -19.91
C ARG A 64 -8.62 -13.25 -20.67
N LEU A 65 -7.52 -12.59 -21.02
CA LEU A 65 -7.49 -11.75 -22.22
C LEU A 65 -7.91 -12.65 -23.39
N GLY A 66 -8.79 -12.18 -24.27
CA GLY A 66 -9.23 -12.88 -25.49
C GLY A 66 -8.11 -13.10 -26.51
N ARG A 67 -7.01 -13.72 -26.11
CA ARG A 67 -6.01 -14.32 -26.97
C ARG A 67 -6.40 -15.78 -27.17
N GLU A 68 -6.40 -16.16 -28.43
CA GLU A 68 -6.41 -17.54 -28.91
C GLU A 68 -5.57 -18.42 -27.98
N LYS A 69 -6.16 -19.54 -27.51
CA LYS A 69 -5.58 -20.47 -26.54
C LYS A 69 -4.18 -20.92 -26.98
N ASP A 70 -3.16 -20.25 -26.47
CA ASP A 70 -1.77 -20.67 -26.66
C ASP A 70 -1.24 -21.17 -25.31
N GLU A 71 -1.50 -22.46 -25.03
CA GLU A 71 -1.22 -23.12 -23.75
C GLU A 71 0.27 -23.08 -23.34
N ALA A 72 1.17 -22.78 -24.29
CA ALA A 72 2.59 -22.62 -24.04
C ALA A 72 2.95 -21.28 -23.36
N ALA A 73 2.17 -20.22 -23.58
CA ALA A 73 2.40 -18.91 -22.97
C ALA A 73 1.90 -18.84 -21.50
N ASP A 74 0.84 -19.59 -21.19
CA ASP A 74 0.22 -19.65 -19.85
C ASP A 74 1.14 -20.29 -18.79
N ARG A 75 2.06 -21.19 -19.19
CA ARG A 75 3.07 -21.73 -18.24
C ARG A 75 4.26 -20.79 -18.01
N ALA A 76 4.52 -19.87 -18.94
CA ALA A 76 5.72 -19.02 -18.88
C ALA A 76 5.49 -17.73 -18.10
N THR A 77 4.23 -17.27 -18.00
CA THR A 77 3.88 -16.05 -17.29
C THR A 77 2.94 -16.41 -16.16
N GLY A 78 3.47 -16.50 -14.94
CA GLY A 78 2.68 -16.74 -13.73
C GLY A 78 1.59 -15.68 -13.57
N LEU A 79 0.42 -15.96 -14.13
CA LEU A 79 -0.81 -15.19 -13.95
C LEU A 79 -1.22 -15.33 -12.48
N VAL A 80 -0.66 -14.48 -11.63
CA VAL A 80 -1.24 -14.22 -10.31
C VAL A 80 -2.59 -13.54 -10.59
N PRO A 81 -3.72 -14.12 -10.17
CA PRO A 81 -5.03 -13.52 -10.36
C PRO A 81 -5.03 -12.07 -9.88
N VAL A 82 -5.57 -11.14 -10.66
CA VAL A 82 -5.66 -9.70 -10.30
C VAL A 82 -6.34 -9.49 -8.94
N ILE A 83 -7.22 -10.42 -8.53
CA ILE A 83 -7.86 -10.48 -7.21
C ILE A 83 -6.82 -10.68 -6.10
N ASP A 84 -5.82 -11.54 -6.30
CA ASP A 84 -4.75 -11.76 -5.31
C ASP A 84 -3.87 -10.52 -5.17
N VAL A 85 -3.61 -9.79 -6.26
CA VAL A 85 -2.88 -8.52 -6.20
C VAL A 85 -3.68 -7.44 -5.48
N ARG A 86 -4.99 -7.30 -5.77
CA ARG A 86 -5.86 -6.33 -5.09
C ARG A 86 -5.98 -6.63 -3.59
N ASN A 87 -6.11 -7.90 -3.22
CA ASN A 87 -6.16 -8.33 -1.83
C ASN A 87 -4.82 -8.11 -1.14
N ALA A 88 -3.70 -8.51 -1.76
CA ALA A 88 -2.35 -8.31 -1.21
C ALA A 88 -2.02 -6.83 -1.00
N LEU A 89 -2.37 -5.96 -1.95
CA LEU A 89 -2.19 -4.51 -1.82
C LEU A 89 -3.03 -3.94 -0.66
N THR A 90 -4.28 -4.38 -0.54
CA THR A 90 -5.17 -3.95 0.56
C THR A 90 -4.66 -4.43 1.92
N GLU A 91 -4.17 -5.67 2.02
CA GLU A 91 -3.56 -6.23 3.24
C GLU A 91 -2.33 -5.43 3.69
N HIS A 92 -1.56 -4.89 2.74
CA HIS A 92 -0.41 -4.02 3.00
C HIS A 92 -0.80 -2.55 3.24
N GLY A 93 -2.11 -2.25 3.25
CA GLY A 93 -2.64 -0.91 3.52
C GLY A 93 -2.47 0.06 2.36
N ILE A 94 -2.35 -0.45 1.13
CA ILE A 94 -2.23 0.35 -0.10
C ILE A 94 -3.64 0.63 -0.60
N ALA A 95 -3.99 1.91 -0.73
CA ALA A 95 -5.30 2.34 -1.20
C ALA A 95 -5.38 2.16 -2.73
N ILE A 96 -6.41 1.45 -3.20
CA ILE A 96 -6.66 1.25 -4.63
C ILE A 96 -7.77 2.18 -5.05
N LYS A 97 -7.50 3.02 -6.06
CA LYS A 97 -8.52 3.88 -6.66
C LYS A 97 -9.32 3.06 -7.66
N ALA A 98 -10.64 3.09 -7.57
CA ALA A 98 -11.47 2.58 -8.65
C ALA A 98 -11.40 3.57 -9.83
N THR A 99 -10.91 3.10 -10.96
CA THR A 99 -11.02 3.80 -12.25
C THR A 99 -12.49 3.73 -12.69
N ALA A 100 -13.10 4.90 -12.90
CA ALA A 100 -14.45 5.06 -13.42
C ALA A 100 -14.51 4.81 -14.93
#